data_AF-A0A5Q6RZ78-F1
#
_entry.id   AF-A0A5Q6RZ78-F1
#
_cell.length_a   1.000
_cell.length_b   1.000
_cell.length_c   1.000
_cell.angle_alpha   90.00
_cell.angle_beta   90.00
_cell.angle_gamma   90.00
#
_symmetry.space_group_name_H-M   'P 1'
#
loop_
_entity.id
_entity.type
_entity.pdbx_description
1 polymer ?
#
loop_
_entity_poly.entity_id
_entity_poly.type
_entity_poly.pdbx_seq_one_letter_code
_entity_poly.pdbx_strand_id
1 'polypeptide(L)'
;MSPNSGAPVARPLARLHSRRTLTASLSSAAVLGALCLAGTLPAVASPDRTPKAPLVTATVETRAVFDDEAGNNADADDPAIWVAPGNRSDSLVLGSLKNGGLDAYDLRGRLVQHVDAPAAPGEDLESSRFNNVDIATGVRITGQKRDLAIVTDRGRDRLRFYAIDGSGARYGKVLHDLTAADAPRLFSPDEAAVEEQATGYGLAVRPDPTGGLPYVVVSQRHRTTVGIFRLAVTSEGRLTYTPVDTVALPTAFPLSGGGSWVPCGEPGEDPQVEGMVVDTVSDVLYAAQEDVGVWRVPLGRTGLGKPVLVERVREFGASATYDPETEECTVTGTSPASGKHLTADAEGLTIAYARNGDRTLIASSQGDSTFSTFRIGRGWRYLDTFEVEDSAASDGVQHSDGAAVVTTPLGRDYPRGLLVTHDGENGPDVLDADGEVRASTNFKFVDLRRITLR
;
A
#
# COMPACT_ATOMS: atom_id res chain seq x y z
N MET A 1 3.95 8.67 64.34
CA MET A 1 4.02 9.87 63.48
C MET A 1 4.83 9.47 62.26
N SER A 2 4.14 9.15 61.17
CA SER A 2 4.75 8.84 59.87
C SER A 2 4.04 9.70 58.83
N PRO A 3 4.75 10.44 57.97
CA PRO A 3 4.11 11.20 56.91
C PRO A 3 3.94 10.34 55.65
N ASN A 4 2.82 10.63 55.02
CA ASN A 4 2.27 10.09 53.79
C ASN A 4 2.94 10.74 52.58
N SER A 5 3.28 9.99 51.53
CA SER A 5 3.47 10.54 50.18
C SER A 5 3.09 9.51 49.14
N GLY A 6 1.87 9.64 48.62
CA GLY A 6 1.36 8.84 47.51
C GLY A 6 1.95 9.28 46.17
N ALA A 7 2.26 8.30 45.34
CA ALA A 7 2.57 8.47 43.93
C ALA A 7 1.27 8.63 43.11
N PRO A 8 1.25 9.41 42.02
CA PRO A 8 0.07 9.56 41.18
C PRO A 8 -0.07 8.34 40.24
N VAL A 9 -1.27 7.78 40.21
CA VAL A 9 -1.72 6.77 39.26
C VAL A 9 -2.02 7.47 37.93
N ALA A 10 -1.34 7.09 36.85
CA ALA A 10 -1.68 7.50 35.50
C ALA A 10 -3.03 6.86 35.10
N ARG A 11 -3.98 7.69 34.67
CA ARG A 11 -5.23 7.25 34.04
C ARG A 11 -5.07 7.28 32.52
N PRO A 12 -5.65 6.32 31.77
CA PRO A 12 -5.64 6.39 30.32
C PRO A 12 -6.53 7.55 29.83
N LEU A 13 -6.02 8.29 28.86
CA LEU A 13 -6.73 9.37 28.16
C LEU A 13 -7.76 8.75 27.21
N ALA A 14 -9.04 8.93 27.54
CA ALA A 14 -10.13 8.65 26.62
C ALA A 14 -10.15 9.74 25.53
N ARG A 15 -10.02 9.35 24.25
CA ARG A 15 -10.25 10.24 23.10
C ARG A 15 -11.73 10.64 23.09
N LEU A 16 -12.03 11.92 23.32
CA LEU A 16 -13.37 12.48 23.19
C LEU A 16 -13.69 12.65 21.69
N HIS A 17 -14.60 11.83 21.17
CA HIS A 17 -15.19 12.05 19.85
C HIS A 17 -16.24 13.18 19.95
N SER A 18 -16.01 14.26 19.18
CA SER A 18 -16.90 15.42 19.09
C SER A 18 -18.18 15.07 18.32
N ARG A 19 -19.31 15.08 19.03
CA ARG A 19 -20.66 14.89 18.48
C ARG A 19 -21.06 16.09 17.63
N ARG A 20 -21.28 15.89 16.32
CA ARG A 20 -21.96 16.88 15.47
C ARG A 20 -23.48 16.80 15.66
N THR A 21 -24.06 17.74 16.42
CA THR A 21 -25.51 17.97 16.43
C THR A 21 -25.90 18.93 15.30
N LEU A 22 -26.68 18.44 14.32
CA LEU A 22 -27.32 19.26 13.28
C LEU A 22 -28.56 19.97 13.86
N THR A 23 -28.50 21.29 13.99
CA THR A 23 -29.68 22.14 14.24
C THR A 23 -30.14 22.77 12.92
N ALA A 24 -31.30 22.35 12.44
CA ALA A 24 -31.99 22.96 11.32
C ALA A 24 -32.80 24.17 11.81
N SER A 25 -32.54 25.35 11.25
CA SER A 25 -33.39 26.53 11.44
C SER A 25 -34.03 26.94 10.11
N LEU A 26 -35.35 26.75 10.01
CA LEU A 26 -36.21 27.31 8.97
C LEU A 26 -36.38 28.82 9.17
N SER A 27 -36.40 29.58 8.07
CA SER A 27 -36.98 30.93 8.01
C SER A 27 -37.57 31.18 6.64
N SER A 28 -38.80 31.70 6.61
CA SER A 28 -39.69 31.82 5.45
C SER A 28 -39.52 33.12 4.65
N ALA A 29 -39.78 33.02 3.33
CA ALA A 29 -40.44 33.93 2.35
C ALA A 29 -40.74 35.40 2.76
N ALA A 30 -40.74 36.45 1.91
CA ALA A 30 -40.72 36.65 0.45
C ALA A 30 -40.49 38.16 0.15
N VAL A 31 -40.21 38.52 -1.12
CA VAL A 31 -41.00 39.44 -2.00
C VAL A 31 -40.14 39.98 -3.16
N LEU A 32 -40.74 39.96 -4.35
CA LEU A 32 -40.29 40.43 -5.67
C LEU A 32 -39.96 41.93 -5.71
N GLY A 33 -38.91 42.28 -6.46
CA GLY A 33 -38.68 43.61 -7.02
C GLY A 33 -37.88 43.52 -8.32
N ALA A 34 -38.56 43.58 -9.46
CA ALA A 34 -37.94 43.62 -10.77
C ALA A 34 -37.38 45.02 -11.07
N LEU A 35 -36.08 45.10 -11.36
CA LEU A 35 -35.47 46.26 -12.00
C LEU A 35 -34.53 45.76 -13.11
N CYS A 36 -34.90 46.04 -14.36
CA CYS A 36 -34.05 45.80 -15.53
C CYS A 36 -32.90 46.81 -15.57
N LEU A 37 -31.68 46.35 -15.33
CA LEU A 37 -30.47 47.01 -15.83
C LEU A 37 -29.70 46.03 -16.71
N ALA A 38 -29.52 46.41 -17.97
CA ALA A 38 -28.63 45.75 -18.91
C ALA A 38 -27.17 45.95 -18.44
N GLY A 39 -26.68 45.02 -17.65
CA GLY A 39 -25.27 44.86 -17.31
C GLY A 39 -24.72 43.65 -18.04
N THR A 40 -23.57 43.80 -18.69
CA THR A 40 -22.77 42.71 -19.25
C THR A 40 -22.49 41.67 -18.15
N LEU A 41 -23.14 40.51 -18.23
CA LEU A 41 -22.84 39.39 -17.33
C LEU A 41 -21.40 38.91 -17.62
N PRO A 42 -20.53 38.80 -16.61
CA PRO A 42 -19.32 38.01 -16.79
C PRO A 42 -19.77 36.58 -17.07
N ALA A 43 -19.16 35.95 -18.08
CA ALA A 43 -19.38 34.54 -18.36
C ALA A 43 -19.11 33.76 -17.07
N VAL A 44 -20.17 33.21 -16.46
CA VAL A 44 -20.05 32.24 -15.39
C VAL A 44 -19.36 31.05 -16.03
N ALA A 45 -18.08 30.86 -15.70
CA ALA A 45 -17.36 29.65 -16.06
C ALA A 45 -18.21 28.47 -15.58
N SER A 46 -18.58 27.60 -16.52
CA SER A 46 -19.20 26.32 -16.16
C SER A 46 -18.27 25.63 -15.15
N PRO A 47 -18.82 24.91 -14.14
CA PRO A 47 -17.97 24.09 -13.29
C PRO A 47 -17.12 23.21 -14.20
N ASP A 48 -15.80 23.29 -14.00
CA ASP A 48 -14.82 22.51 -14.73
C ASP A 48 -15.30 21.06 -14.65
N ARG A 49 -15.74 20.52 -15.78
CA ARG A 49 -16.24 19.14 -15.86
C ARG A 49 -14.98 18.29 -15.86
N THR A 50 -14.37 18.11 -14.69
CA THR A 50 -13.41 17.03 -14.48
C THR A 50 -14.08 15.77 -15.03
N PRO A 51 -13.52 15.10 -16.05
CA PRO A 51 -14.06 13.84 -16.52
C PRO A 51 -14.12 12.92 -15.31
N LYS A 52 -15.32 12.47 -14.93
CA LYS A 52 -15.44 11.44 -13.89
C LYS A 52 -14.63 10.23 -14.33
N ALA A 53 -13.84 9.68 -13.42
CA ALA A 53 -13.08 8.47 -13.69
C ALA A 53 -14.06 7.37 -14.18
N PRO A 54 -13.70 6.59 -15.21
CA PRO A 54 -14.40 5.35 -15.52
C PRO A 54 -14.63 4.52 -14.26
N LEU A 55 -15.89 4.14 -14.02
CA LEU A 55 -16.25 3.29 -12.91
C LEU A 55 -16.12 1.82 -13.33
N VAL A 56 -15.43 1.04 -12.52
CA VAL A 56 -15.36 -0.41 -12.63
C VAL A 56 -15.90 -1.02 -11.35
N THR A 57 -16.26 -2.29 -11.39
CA THR A 57 -16.81 -2.99 -10.20
C THR A 57 -15.94 -4.18 -9.87
N ALA A 58 -15.80 -4.50 -8.59
CA ALA A 58 -15.26 -5.78 -8.16
C ALA A 58 -16.29 -6.91 -8.37
N THR A 59 -15.80 -8.15 -8.42
CA THR A 59 -16.63 -9.36 -8.58
C THR A 59 -16.64 -10.23 -7.33
N VAL A 60 -15.65 -10.05 -6.47
CA VAL A 60 -15.35 -10.85 -5.29
C VAL A 60 -14.68 -9.90 -4.29
N GLU A 61 -14.92 -10.15 -3.02
CA GLU A 61 -14.19 -9.55 -1.91
C GLU A 61 -13.76 -10.63 -0.91
N THR A 62 -12.74 -10.35 -0.10
CA THR A 62 -12.29 -11.26 0.96
C THR A 62 -13.08 -11.05 2.25
N ARG A 63 -12.83 -11.90 3.26
CA ARG A 63 -13.35 -11.63 4.61
C ARG A 63 -12.89 -10.23 5.08
N ALA A 64 -13.74 -9.56 5.84
CA ALA A 64 -13.33 -8.38 6.59
C ALA A 64 -12.37 -8.77 7.72
N VAL A 65 -11.33 -7.96 7.91
CA VAL A 65 -10.52 -7.92 9.12
C VAL A 65 -10.81 -6.62 9.87
N PHE A 66 -10.55 -6.58 11.17
CA PHE A 66 -10.98 -5.47 12.02
C PHE A 66 -9.82 -4.94 12.85
N ASP A 67 -9.64 -3.63 12.82
CA ASP A 67 -8.63 -2.92 13.60
C ASP A 67 -9.14 -2.59 15.02
N ASP A 68 -9.51 -3.65 15.75
CA ASP A 68 -9.86 -3.56 17.17
C ASP A 68 -9.40 -4.80 17.93
N GLU A 69 -9.48 -4.75 19.26
CA GLU A 69 -9.03 -5.85 20.12
C GLU A 69 -9.72 -7.19 19.78
N ALA A 70 -11.00 -7.17 19.41
CA ALA A 70 -11.75 -8.38 19.04
C ALA A 70 -11.32 -8.95 17.67
N GLY A 71 -10.82 -8.09 16.78
CA GLY A 71 -10.21 -8.42 15.49
C GLY A 71 -8.72 -8.72 15.55
N ASN A 72 -8.10 -8.64 16.75
CA ASN A 72 -6.65 -8.66 16.95
C ASN A 72 -5.90 -7.50 16.28
N ASN A 73 -6.55 -6.34 16.16
CA ASN A 73 -6.04 -5.13 15.52
C ASN A 73 -5.54 -5.39 14.09
N ALA A 74 -6.24 -6.26 13.37
CA ALA A 74 -5.82 -6.72 12.05
C ALA A 74 -6.32 -5.75 10.99
N ASP A 75 -5.40 -5.25 10.18
CA ASP A 75 -5.68 -4.29 9.11
C ASP A 75 -5.05 -4.77 7.80
N ALA A 76 -5.87 -5.03 6.78
CA ALA A 76 -5.41 -5.43 5.47
C ALA A 76 -4.57 -4.32 4.83
N ASP A 77 -3.55 -4.68 4.06
CA ASP A 77 -2.61 -3.68 3.53
C ASP A 77 -2.23 -3.96 2.07
N ASP A 78 -1.46 -5.02 1.84
CA ASP A 78 -0.87 -5.28 0.52
C ASP A 78 -1.26 -6.65 -0.02
N PRO A 79 -1.82 -6.73 -1.24
CA PRO A 79 -2.07 -8.00 -1.89
C PRO A 79 -0.88 -8.45 -2.75
N ALA A 80 -0.73 -9.76 -2.90
CA ALA A 80 0.14 -10.36 -3.92
C ALA A 80 -0.54 -11.56 -4.59
N ILE A 81 -0.34 -11.74 -5.90
CA ILE A 81 -1.02 -12.81 -6.65
C ILE A 81 -0.01 -13.90 -7.03
N TRP A 82 -0.15 -15.08 -6.44
CA TRP A 82 0.61 -16.26 -6.85
C TRP A 82 -0.14 -17.04 -7.92
N VAL A 83 0.42 -17.10 -9.12
CA VAL A 83 -0.17 -17.82 -10.26
C VAL A 83 0.29 -19.28 -10.28
N ALA A 84 -0.60 -20.20 -9.89
CA ALA A 84 -0.29 -21.63 -9.79
C ALA A 84 0.27 -22.20 -11.11
N PRO A 85 1.43 -22.87 -11.12
CA PRO A 85 2.07 -23.34 -12.35
C PRO A 85 1.35 -24.52 -13.01
N GLY A 86 0.61 -25.32 -12.22
CA GLY A 86 -0.12 -26.49 -12.71
C GLY A 86 -1.48 -26.13 -13.31
N ASN A 87 -2.44 -25.77 -12.45
CA ASN A 87 -3.77 -25.32 -12.88
C ASN A 87 -4.01 -23.92 -12.35
N ARG A 88 -4.21 -22.97 -13.27
CA ARG A 88 -4.38 -21.55 -12.97
C ARG A 88 -5.59 -21.24 -12.10
N SER A 89 -6.59 -22.13 -12.04
CA SER A 89 -7.75 -21.98 -11.15
C SER A 89 -7.42 -22.23 -9.67
N ASP A 90 -6.25 -22.81 -9.37
CA ASP A 90 -5.77 -23.05 -8.01
C ASP A 90 -4.79 -21.97 -7.52
N SER A 91 -4.71 -20.85 -8.26
CA SER A 91 -3.91 -19.68 -7.89
C SER A 91 -4.41 -19.08 -6.57
N LEU A 92 -3.53 -18.35 -5.91
CA LEU A 92 -3.78 -17.74 -4.61
C LEU A 92 -3.63 -16.23 -4.69
N VAL A 93 -4.40 -15.53 -3.89
CA VAL A 93 -4.16 -14.14 -3.52
C VAL A 93 -3.68 -14.15 -2.08
N LEU A 94 -2.50 -13.61 -1.83
CA LEU A 94 -1.99 -13.37 -0.49
C LEU A 94 -2.30 -11.94 -0.09
N GLY A 95 -2.61 -11.71 1.17
CA GLY A 95 -2.83 -10.37 1.71
C GLY A 95 -2.15 -10.24 3.06
N SER A 96 -1.22 -9.31 3.17
CA SER A 96 -0.67 -8.94 4.48
C SER A 96 -1.74 -8.25 5.30
N LEU A 97 -1.72 -8.55 6.60
CA LEU A 97 -2.55 -7.92 7.60
C LEU A 97 -1.60 -7.29 8.63
N LYS A 98 -1.52 -5.96 8.68
CA LYS A 98 -0.85 -5.21 9.75
C LYS A 98 -1.37 -5.75 11.09
N ASN A 99 -0.44 -6.12 11.97
CA ASN A 99 -0.64 -6.86 13.24
C ASN A 99 -1.25 -8.28 13.11
N GLY A 100 -2.07 -8.55 12.10
CA GLY A 100 -2.80 -9.81 11.92
C GLY A 100 -2.00 -10.94 11.25
N GLY A 101 -0.90 -10.66 10.55
CA GLY A 101 -0.09 -11.67 9.88
C GLY A 101 -0.35 -11.74 8.37
N LEU A 102 -0.60 -12.94 7.84
CA LEU A 102 -0.73 -13.16 6.39
C LEU A 102 -1.90 -14.10 6.07
N ASP A 103 -2.82 -13.64 5.24
CA ASP A 103 -3.88 -14.47 4.69
C ASP A 103 -3.55 -14.96 3.28
N ALA A 104 -3.99 -16.19 2.97
CA ALA A 104 -4.02 -16.76 1.64
C ALA A 104 -5.47 -17.06 1.25
N TYR A 105 -5.91 -16.52 0.13
CA TYR A 105 -7.25 -16.66 -0.41
C TYR A 105 -7.24 -17.40 -1.75
N ASP A 106 -8.34 -18.11 -2.04
CA ASP A 106 -8.59 -18.60 -3.38
C ASP A 106 -9.16 -17.48 -4.29
N LEU A 107 -9.34 -17.79 -5.58
CA LEU A 107 -9.86 -16.86 -6.59
C LEU A 107 -11.32 -16.41 -6.35
N ARG A 108 -12.00 -16.96 -5.35
CA ARG A 108 -13.36 -16.59 -4.92
C ARG A 108 -13.35 -15.86 -3.58
N GLY A 109 -12.19 -15.40 -3.12
CA GLY A 109 -12.04 -14.63 -1.88
C GLY A 109 -12.15 -15.49 -0.61
N ARG A 110 -12.20 -16.83 -0.75
CA ARG A 110 -12.34 -17.72 0.41
C ARG A 110 -10.97 -17.94 1.04
N LEU A 111 -10.90 -17.78 2.36
CA LEU A 111 -9.68 -18.05 3.13
C LEU A 111 -9.26 -19.52 2.98
N VAL A 112 -8.04 -19.73 2.49
CA VAL A 112 -7.37 -21.04 2.36
C VAL A 112 -6.48 -21.30 3.58
N GLN A 113 -5.77 -20.27 4.04
CA GLN A 113 -4.89 -20.34 5.20
C GLN A 113 -4.72 -18.94 5.81
N HIS A 114 -4.72 -18.88 7.13
CA HIS A 114 -4.17 -17.77 7.90
C HIS A 114 -2.80 -18.18 8.48
N VAL A 115 -1.84 -17.26 8.49
CA VAL A 115 -0.56 -17.39 9.17
C VAL A 115 -0.44 -16.25 10.17
N ASP A 116 -0.44 -16.60 11.46
CA ASP A 116 -0.32 -15.61 12.53
C ASP A 116 1.02 -14.85 12.43
N ALA A 117 0.98 -13.55 12.75
CA ALA A 117 2.20 -12.81 13.02
C ALA A 117 2.88 -13.40 14.28
N PRO A 118 4.21 -13.60 14.28
CA PRO A 118 4.89 -14.11 15.46
C PRO A 118 4.75 -13.19 16.68
N ALA A 119 4.58 -13.81 17.85
CA ALA A 119 4.45 -13.11 19.11
C ALA A 119 5.68 -12.22 19.41
N ALA A 120 5.48 -11.25 20.30
CA ALA A 120 6.54 -10.44 20.88
C ALA A 120 7.69 -11.30 21.43
N PRO A 121 8.95 -10.86 21.35
CA PRO A 121 10.09 -11.59 21.89
C PRO A 121 10.24 -11.42 23.40
N GLY A 122 9.45 -10.53 24.03
CA GLY A 122 9.42 -10.25 25.47
C GLY A 122 8.12 -9.53 25.85
N GLU A 123 7.87 -9.37 27.16
CA GLU A 123 6.61 -8.79 27.69
C GLU A 123 6.44 -7.29 27.37
N ASP A 124 7.55 -6.55 27.24
CA ASP A 124 7.56 -5.10 27.03
C ASP A 124 7.87 -4.71 25.56
N LEU A 125 7.72 -5.64 24.64
CA LEU A 125 8.04 -5.45 23.22
C LEU A 125 6.80 -5.73 22.37
N GLU A 126 6.68 -5.02 21.26
CA GLU A 126 5.55 -5.22 20.36
C GLU A 126 5.58 -6.60 19.68
N SER A 127 4.47 -7.02 19.07
CA SER A 127 4.45 -8.26 18.25
C SER A 127 4.98 -8.01 16.83
N SER A 128 5.19 -9.09 16.06
CA SER A 128 5.47 -8.95 14.63
C SER A 128 4.30 -8.23 13.94
N ARG A 129 4.62 -7.42 12.93
CA ARG A 129 3.63 -6.65 12.16
C ARG A 129 4.00 -6.72 10.69
N PHE A 130 3.20 -7.43 9.90
CA PHE A 130 3.49 -7.58 8.48
C PHE A 130 3.02 -6.33 7.74
N ASN A 131 3.81 -5.86 6.78
CA ASN A 131 3.46 -4.68 5.97
C ASN A 131 3.16 -5.09 4.54
N ASN A 132 4.16 -5.23 3.67
CA ASN A 132 3.96 -5.62 2.27
C ASN A 132 4.30 -7.08 2.00
N VAL A 133 3.74 -7.61 0.91
CA VAL A 133 4.00 -8.98 0.44
C VAL A 133 4.20 -9.00 -1.07
N ASP A 134 5.18 -9.77 -1.55
CA ASP A 134 5.37 -10.01 -2.98
C ASP A 134 5.87 -11.45 -3.25
N ILE A 135 5.74 -11.89 -4.50
CA ILE A 135 5.98 -13.26 -4.94
C ILE A 135 7.30 -13.40 -5.69
N ALA A 136 8.16 -14.29 -5.21
CA ALA A 136 9.30 -14.77 -5.98
C ALA A 136 8.99 -16.15 -6.57
N THR A 137 8.85 -16.24 -7.90
CA THR A 137 8.58 -17.52 -8.57
C THR A 137 9.85 -18.25 -8.98
N GLY A 138 9.84 -19.57 -8.86
CA GLY A 138 10.83 -20.47 -9.41
C GLY A 138 12.22 -20.39 -8.81
N VAL A 139 12.31 -19.96 -7.56
CA VAL A 139 13.54 -19.86 -6.78
C VAL A 139 14.13 -21.26 -6.55
N ARG A 140 15.43 -21.42 -6.80
CA ARG A 140 16.13 -22.68 -6.52
C ARG A 140 16.70 -22.67 -5.11
N ILE A 141 16.12 -23.48 -4.22
CA ILE A 141 16.53 -23.63 -2.82
C ILE A 141 16.93 -25.09 -2.63
N THR A 142 18.16 -25.34 -2.16
CA THR A 142 18.70 -26.70 -1.92
C THR A 142 18.48 -27.69 -3.09
N GLY A 143 18.58 -27.19 -4.33
CA GLY A 143 18.40 -27.98 -5.55
C GLY A 143 16.94 -28.16 -5.99
N GLN A 144 15.97 -27.70 -5.21
CA GLN A 144 14.54 -27.77 -5.53
C GLN A 144 14.00 -26.41 -5.98
N LYS A 145 13.10 -26.42 -6.96
CA LYS A 145 12.35 -25.22 -7.36
C LYS A 145 11.22 -24.97 -6.35
N ARG A 146 11.09 -23.73 -5.88
CA ARG A 146 10.07 -23.26 -4.96
C ARG A 146 9.58 -21.89 -5.41
N ASP A 147 8.29 -21.64 -5.21
CA ASP A 147 7.74 -20.28 -5.25
C ASP A 147 7.66 -19.79 -3.80
N LEU A 148 7.89 -18.50 -3.59
CA LEU A 148 7.95 -17.87 -2.27
C LEU A 148 6.98 -16.70 -2.20
N ALA A 149 6.33 -16.54 -1.06
CA ALA A 149 5.84 -15.25 -0.59
C ALA A 149 6.92 -14.63 0.30
N ILE A 150 7.22 -13.36 0.08
CA ILE A 150 8.20 -12.60 0.86
C ILE A 150 7.48 -11.43 1.50
N VAL A 151 7.66 -11.26 2.80
CA VAL A 151 6.91 -10.28 3.62
C VAL A 151 7.86 -9.43 4.43
N THR A 152 7.60 -8.13 4.56
CA THR A 152 8.27 -7.28 5.56
C THR A 152 7.61 -7.43 6.92
N ASP A 153 8.41 -7.74 7.95
CA ASP A 153 8.01 -7.82 9.35
C ASP A 153 8.62 -6.65 10.12
N ARG A 154 7.81 -5.59 10.30
CA ARG A 154 8.19 -4.34 10.97
C ARG A 154 8.54 -4.56 12.42
N GLY A 155 7.75 -5.36 13.14
CA GLY A 155 7.98 -5.60 14.57
C GLY A 155 9.32 -6.27 14.89
N ARG A 156 10.07 -6.70 13.89
CA ARG A 156 11.38 -7.36 14.02
C ARG A 156 12.42 -6.82 13.05
N ASP A 157 12.05 -5.84 12.25
CA ASP A 157 12.82 -5.29 11.14
C ASP A 157 13.43 -6.35 10.23
N ARG A 158 12.63 -7.30 9.72
CA ARG A 158 13.16 -8.40 8.89
C ARG A 158 12.27 -8.81 7.73
N LEU A 159 12.87 -9.50 6.76
CA LEU A 159 12.11 -10.26 5.77
C LEU A 159 11.70 -11.62 6.32
N ARG A 160 10.49 -12.04 5.98
CA ARG A 160 9.99 -13.40 6.18
C ARG A 160 9.76 -14.08 4.84
N PHE A 161 9.95 -15.40 4.82
CA PHE A 161 9.88 -16.20 3.61
C PHE A 161 8.96 -17.40 3.81
N TYR A 162 7.91 -17.48 3.02
CA TYR A 162 6.99 -18.62 3.02
C TYR A 162 7.06 -19.33 1.69
N ALA A 163 7.49 -20.60 1.69
CA ALA A 163 7.34 -21.44 0.51
C ALA A 163 5.87 -21.72 0.24
N ILE A 164 5.49 -21.55 -1.03
CA ILE A 164 4.14 -21.79 -1.51
C ILE A 164 4.07 -23.22 -2.07
N ASP A 165 3.17 -24.03 -1.52
CA ASP A 165 2.91 -25.38 -2.01
C ASP A 165 2.28 -25.33 -3.41
N GLY A 166 2.82 -26.13 -4.32
CA GLY A 166 2.39 -26.14 -5.72
C GLY A 166 0.97 -26.63 -5.97
N SER A 167 0.33 -27.25 -4.98
CA SER A 167 -1.09 -27.61 -5.05
C SER A 167 -2.03 -26.41 -4.90
N GLY A 168 -1.53 -25.27 -4.40
CA GLY A 168 -2.31 -24.03 -4.29
C GLY A 168 -3.57 -24.21 -3.47
N ALA A 169 -4.66 -23.56 -3.90
CA ALA A 169 -5.94 -23.57 -3.18
C ALA A 169 -6.63 -24.94 -3.00
N ARG A 170 -6.04 -26.05 -3.46
CA ARG A 170 -6.64 -27.40 -3.41
C ARG A 170 -6.66 -28.02 -2.02
N TYR A 171 -5.60 -27.83 -1.25
CA TYR A 171 -5.41 -28.49 0.04
C TYR A 171 -4.95 -27.43 1.04
N GLY A 172 -5.84 -27.04 1.97
CA GLY A 172 -5.53 -26.03 3.00
C GLY A 172 -4.20 -26.33 3.71
N LYS A 173 -3.44 -25.28 4.05
CA LYS A 173 -2.01 -25.27 4.43
C LYS A 173 -1.03 -25.26 3.24
N VAL A 174 -0.96 -24.10 2.60
CA VAL A 174 -0.21 -23.80 1.37
C VAL A 174 1.08 -23.00 1.61
N LEU A 175 1.21 -22.35 2.77
CA LEU A 175 2.37 -21.54 3.15
C LEU A 175 3.21 -22.25 4.21
N HIS A 176 4.52 -22.32 3.97
CA HIS A 176 5.50 -22.94 4.87
C HIS A 176 6.65 -22.00 5.17
N ASP A 177 6.81 -21.60 6.43
CA ASP A 177 7.89 -20.71 6.85
C ASP A 177 9.28 -21.35 6.62
N LEU A 178 10.08 -20.68 5.79
CA LEU A 178 11.47 -21.00 5.50
C LEU A 178 12.45 -19.99 6.10
N THR A 179 11.98 -19.02 6.87
CA THR A 179 12.81 -17.98 7.46
C THR A 179 13.85 -18.61 8.40
N ALA A 180 15.09 -18.15 8.28
CA ALA A 180 16.16 -18.46 9.22
C ALA A 180 15.89 -17.75 10.55
N ALA A 181 16.12 -18.44 11.67
CA ALA A 181 15.85 -17.88 13.00
C ALA A 181 16.75 -16.67 13.33
N ASP A 182 17.93 -16.63 12.71
CA ASP A 182 18.97 -15.61 12.82
C ASP A 182 18.99 -14.64 11.64
N ALA A 183 17.89 -14.53 10.88
CA ALA A 183 17.77 -13.51 9.83
C ALA A 183 18.09 -12.12 10.42
N PRO A 184 19.01 -11.36 9.81
CA PRO A 184 19.49 -10.09 10.37
C PRO A 184 18.41 -9.01 10.28
N ARG A 185 18.54 -7.94 11.07
CA ARG A 185 17.72 -6.73 10.88
C ARG A 185 18.03 -6.07 9.52
N LEU A 186 17.05 -5.41 8.92
CA LEU A 186 17.17 -4.74 7.62
C LEU A 186 17.90 -3.41 7.73
N PHE A 187 17.50 -2.58 8.70
CA PHE A 187 17.95 -1.21 8.90
C PHE A 187 18.29 -0.89 10.36
N SER A 188 17.48 -1.37 11.30
CA SER A 188 17.57 -1.01 12.71
C SER A 188 18.83 -1.61 13.36
N PRO A 189 19.63 -0.81 14.09
CA PRO A 189 20.86 -1.30 14.73
C PRO A 189 20.59 -2.17 15.96
N ASP A 190 19.50 -1.91 16.68
CA ASP A 190 19.13 -2.54 17.95
C ASP A 190 17.61 -2.69 18.08
N GLU A 191 17.13 -3.26 19.19
CA GLU A 191 15.70 -3.48 19.42
C GLU A 191 14.97 -2.16 19.73
N ALA A 192 15.65 -1.20 20.36
CA ALA A 192 15.04 0.10 20.67
C ALA A 192 14.63 0.83 19.38
N ALA A 193 15.49 0.80 18.35
CA ALA A 193 15.16 1.34 17.04
C ALA A 193 14.01 0.59 16.32
N VAL A 194 13.78 -0.69 16.64
CA VAL A 194 12.63 -1.46 16.13
C VAL A 194 11.34 -0.97 16.77
N GLU A 195 11.35 -0.76 18.09
CA GLU A 195 10.19 -0.23 18.82
C GLU A 195 9.87 1.22 18.43
N GLU A 196 10.89 2.02 18.07
CA GLU A 196 10.73 3.35 17.44
C GLU A 196 10.27 3.28 15.97
N GLN A 197 9.99 2.08 15.46
CA GLN A 197 9.49 1.81 14.11
C GLN A 197 10.41 2.25 12.97
N ALA A 198 11.72 2.40 13.20
CA ALA A 198 12.70 2.70 12.15
C ALA A 198 13.07 1.44 11.34
N THR A 199 12.06 0.75 10.80
CA THR A 199 12.10 -0.63 10.30
C THR A 199 11.73 -0.74 8.82
N GLY A 200 11.91 -1.91 8.20
CA GLY A 200 11.45 -2.18 6.84
C GLY A 200 9.93 -2.03 6.69
N TYR A 201 9.49 -1.48 5.56
CA TYR A 201 8.10 -1.08 5.31
C TYR A 201 7.61 -1.63 3.96
N GLY A 202 7.64 -0.83 2.89
CA GLY A 202 7.38 -1.22 1.50
C GLY A 202 8.29 -2.36 1.03
N LEU A 203 7.80 -3.20 0.10
CA LEU A 203 8.55 -4.34 -0.45
C LEU A 203 8.32 -4.53 -1.95
N ALA A 204 9.37 -4.86 -2.69
CA ALA A 204 9.27 -5.36 -4.06
C ALA A 204 10.34 -6.40 -4.39
N VAL A 205 9.96 -7.48 -5.06
CA VAL A 205 10.87 -8.55 -5.49
C VAL A 205 11.49 -8.21 -6.84
N ARG A 206 12.81 -8.40 -6.93
CA ARG A 206 13.55 -8.38 -8.19
C ARG A 206 14.13 -9.78 -8.46
N PRO A 207 13.64 -10.51 -9.48
CA PRO A 207 14.29 -11.73 -9.93
C PRO A 207 15.76 -11.50 -10.28
N ASP A 208 16.64 -12.45 -9.96
CA ASP A 208 18.03 -12.36 -10.38
C ASP A 208 18.11 -12.52 -11.91
N PRO A 209 18.66 -11.54 -12.65
CA PRO A 209 18.76 -11.62 -14.10
C PRO A 209 19.64 -12.79 -14.59
N THR A 210 20.44 -13.39 -13.71
CA THR A 210 21.27 -14.58 -13.99
C THR A 210 20.61 -15.90 -13.59
N GLY A 211 19.42 -15.86 -13.00
CA GLY A 211 18.67 -17.05 -12.55
C GLY A 211 19.10 -17.60 -11.19
N GLY A 212 19.83 -16.81 -10.40
CA GLY A 212 20.14 -17.08 -9.00
C GLY A 212 18.98 -16.75 -8.04
N LEU A 213 19.30 -16.62 -6.75
CA LEU A 213 18.34 -16.18 -5.72
C LEU A 213 17.99 -14.71 -5.96
N PRO A 214 16.70 -14.33 -5.80
CA PRO A 214 16.25 -12.98 -6.12
C PRO A 214 16.84 -11.95 -5.14
N TYR A 215 16.69 -10.69 -5.52
CA TYR A 215 16.86 -9.55 -4.64
C TYR A 215 15.50 -9.10 -4.14
N VAL A 216 15.48 -8.42 -2.99
CA VAL A 216 14.30 -7.75 -2.44
C VAL A 216 14.68 -6.31 -2.20
N VAL A 217 13.84 -5.40 -2.66
CA VAL A 217 13.94 -3.98 -2.39
C VAL A 217 12.98 -3.67 -1.24
N VAL A 218 13.44 -2.93 -0.24
CA VAL A 218 12.66 -2.59 0.95
C VAL A 218 12.84 -1.10 1.25
N SER A 219 11.76 -0.39 1.55
CA SER A 219 11.83 0.98 2.07
C SER A 219 11.89 0.96 3.60
N GLN A 220 12.43 2.00 4.20
CA GLN A 220 12.48 2.16 5.64
C GLN A 220 11.35 3.08 6.11
N ARG A 221 10.66 2.74 7.19
CA ARG A 221 9.64 3.58 7.81
C ARG A 221 10.25 4.83 8.46
N HIS A 222 9.52 5.95 8.36
CA HIS A 222 9.86 7.31 8.79
C HIS A 222 11.14 7.89 8.15
N ARG A 223 11.63 7.25 7.09
CA ARG A 223 12.89 7.59 6.39
C ARG A 223 12.68 7.48 4.88
N THR A 224 13.51 8.19 4.12
CA THR A 224 13.49 8.08 2.64
C THR A 224 14.41 6.98 2.09
N THR A 225 14.99 6.17 2.97
CA THR A 225 15.95 5.13 2.61
C THR A 225 15.25 3.98 1.93
N VAL A 226 15.76 3.57 0.77
CA VAL A 226 15.41 2.34 0.07
C VAL A 226 16.65 1.46 0.01
N GLY A 227 16.57 0.25 0.56
CA GLY A 227 17.62 -0.75 0.53
C GLY A 227 17.34 -1.87 -0.47
N ILE A 228 18.39 -2.46 -1.02
CA ILE A 228 18.31 -3.70 -1.80
C ILE A 228 19.11 -4.80 -1.08
N PHE A 229 18.49 -5.96 -0.93
CA PHE A 229 18.99 -7.11 -0.19
C PHE A 229 19.02 -8.33 -1.11
N ARG A 230 20.06 -9.14 -1.02
CA ARG A 230 20.20 -10.38 -1.80
C ARG A 230 19.81 -11.58 -0.94
N LEU A 231 18.90 -12.42 -1.43
CA LEU A 231 18.56 -13.65 -0.72
C LEU A 231 19.75 -14.61 -0.69
N ALA A 232 19.83 -15.34 0.41
CA ALA A 232 20.79 -16.40 0.67
C ALA A 232 20.10 -17.60 1.31
N VAL A 233 20.74 -18.76 1.20
CA VAL A 233 20.28 -20.01 1.82
C VAL A 233 21.30 -20.41 2.88
N THR A 234 20.83 -20.68 4.10
CA THR A 234 21.69 -21.13 5.21
C THR A 234 22.08 -22.60 5.03
N SER A 235 23.02 -23.10 5.85
CA SER A 235 23.42 -24.51 5.86
C SER A 235 22.26 -25.47 6.17
N GLU A 236 21.25 -25.00 6.89
CA GLU A 236 20.04 -25.75 7.28
C GLU A 236 18.96 -25.71 6.20
N GLY A 237 19.22 -25.05 5.06
CA GLY A 237 18.25 -24.90 3.98
C GLY A 237 17.16 -23.87 4.27
N ARG A 238 17.38 -22.94 5.22
CA ARG A 238 16.50 -21.79 5.50
C ARG A 238 16.91 -20.60 4.66
N LEU A 239 16.04 -19.60 4.56
CA LEU A 239 16.26 -18.38 3.81
C LEU A 239 16.66 -17.23 4.74
N THR A 240 17.67 -16.49 4.31
CA THR A 240 18.17 -15.26 4.92
C THR A 240 18.55 -14.29 3.79
N TYR A 241 19.17 -13.17 4.11
CA TYR A 241 19.59 -12.18 3.13
C TYR A 241 20.80 -11.38 3.61
N THR A 242 21.45 -10.71 2.66
CA THR A 242 22.54 -9.78 2.93
C THR A 242 22.25 -8.43 2.28
N PRO A 243 22.54 -7.30 2.94
CA PRO A 243 22.43 -5.98 2.32
C PRO A 243 23.38 -5.89 1.12
N VAL A 244 22.94 -5.18 0.08
CA VAL A 244 23.72 -4.97 -1.15
C VAL A 244 24.02 -3.50 -1.36
N ASP A 245 22.99 -2.66 -1.33
CA ASP A 245 23.12 -1.21 -1.58
C ASP A 245 21.92 -0.47 -0.98
N THR A 246 22.04 0.85 -0.87
CA THR A 246 20.97 1.74 -0.37
C THR A 246 20.96 3.05 -1.14
N VAL A 247 19.78 3.64 -1.31
CA VAL A 247 19.61 4.99 -1.84
C VAL A 247 18.62 5.76 -0.97
N ALA A 248 18.89 7.03 -0.71
CA ALA A 248 17.94 7.92 -0.06
C ALA A 248 17.21 8.75 -1.11
N LEU A 249 15.88 8.81 -1.02
CA LEU A 249 15.09 9.78 -1.78
C LEU A 249 15.20 11.17 -1.12
N PRO A 250 15.05 12.28 -1.87
CA PRO A 250 15.06 13.61 -1.28
C PRO A 250 13.94 13.83 -0.25
N THR A 251 14.27 14.56 0.81
CA THR A 251 13.31 15.05 1.81
C THR A 251 12.86 16.49 1.53
N ALA A 252 13.64 17.22 0.72
CA ALA A 252 13.42 18.61 0.37
C ALA A 252 13.56 18.82 -1.14
N PHE A 253 12.68 19.65 -1.70
CA PHE A 253 12.46 19.79 -3.13
C PHE A 253 12.57 21.24 -3.59
N PRO A 254 13.50 21.58 -4.50
CA PRO A 254 13.61 22.94 -5.01
C PRO A 254 12.38 23.32 -5.84
N LEU A 255 11.85 24.51 -5.59
CA LEU A 255 10.72 25.06 -6.36
C LEU A 255 11.21 26.03 -7.45
N SER A 256 10.50 26.07 -8.58
CA SER A 256 10.85 26.92 -9.72
C SER A 256 10.79 28.43 -9.43
N GLY A 257 9.99 28.84 -8.45
CA GLY A 257 9.89 30.22 -7.96
C GLY A 257 10.99 30.62 -6.96
N GLY A 258 11.93 29.73 -6.66
CA GLY A 258 12.90 29.88 -5.58
C GLY A 258 12.47 29.22 -4.28
N GLY A 259 13.44 28.87 -3.44
CA GLY A 259 13.21 28.15 -2.18
C GLY A 259 13.13 26.63 -2.33
N SER A 260 12.86 25.97 -1.22
CA SER A 260 12.68 24.52 -1.14
C SER A 260 11.37 24.22 -0.40
N TRP A 261 10.67 23.20 -0.87
CA TRP A 261 9.50 22.62 -0.23
C TRP A 261 9.90 21.35 0.51
N VAL A 262 9.30 21.13 1.67
CA VAL A 262 9.36 19.88 2.42
C VAL A 262 7.89 19.49 2.60
N PRO A 263 7.50 18.25 2.29
CA PRO A 263 6.17 17.75 2.63
C PRO A 263 5.83 18.04 4.09
N CYS A 264 4.58 18.38 4.34
CA CYS A 264 4.11 18.47 5.72
C CYS A 264 4.04 17.04 6.26
N GLY A 265 4.48 16.86 7.49
CA GLY A 265 4.42 15.57 8.16
C GLY A 265 4.74 15.76 9.64
N GLU A 266 4.65 14.67 10.39
CA GLU A 266 5.00 14.66 11.79
C GLU A 266 6.47 15.09 12.01
N PRO A 267 6.75 15.99 12.97
CA PRO A 267 8.13 16.41 13.25
C PRO A 267 9.05 15.25 13.64
N GLY A 268 10.06 14.98 12.81
CA GLY A 268 11.05 13.91 13.05
C GLY A 268 10.91 12.72 12.09
N GLU A 269 9.85 12.71 11.29
CA GLU A 269 9.62 11.76 10.22
C GLU A 269 9.98 12.38 8.87
N ASP A 270 10.68 11.61 8.04
CA ASP A 270 10.91 11.99 6.65
C ASP A 270 9.73 11.50 5.78
N PRO A 271 9.49 12.08 4.59
CA PRO A 271 8.34 11.71 3.77
C PRO A 271 8.42 10.23 3.35
N GLN A 272 7.40 9.48 3.73
CA GLN A 272 7.37 8.02 3.73
C GLN A 272 7.38 7.44 2.31
N VAL A 273 7.96 6.24 2.18
CA VAL A 273 8.00 5.45 0.95
C VAL A 273 7.39 4.08 1.22
N GLU A 274 6.40 3.67 0.45
CA GLU A 274 5.70 2.38 0.65
C GLU A 274 5.50 1.63 -0.66
N GLY A 275 4.56 2.10 -1.48
CA GLY A 275 4.17 1.43 -2.73
C GLY A 275 5.36 1.24 -3.67
N MET A 276 5.75 -0.01 -3.93
CA MET A 276 6.91 -0.33 -4.75
C MET A 276 6.64 -1.46 -5.73
N VAL A 277 7.21 -1.34 -6.94
CA VAL A 277 7.18 -2.41 -7.93
C VAL A 277 8.42 -2.40 -8.80
N VAL A 278 8.95 -3.57 -9.12
CA VAL A 278 10.08 -3.72 -10.04
C VAL A 278 9.58 -4.10 -11.43
N ASP A 279 9.88 -3.26 -12.42
CA ASP A 279 9.77 -3.63 -13.82
C ASP A 279 10.89 -4.59 -14.21
N THR A 280 10.60 -5.88 -14.14
CA THR A 280 11.56 -6.97 -14.41
C THR A 280 12.09 -7.01 -15.84
N VAL A 281 11.45 -6.31 -16.79
CA VAL A 281 11.92 -6.26 -18.19
C VAL A 281 12.98 -5.17 -18.39
N SER A 282 12.89 -4.05 -17.66
CA SER A 282 13.86 -2.96 -17.78
C SER A 282 14.81 -2.81 -16.60
N ASP A 283 14.67 -3.66 -15.57
CA ASP A 283 15.41 -3.57 -14.31
C ASP A 283 15.27 -2.15 -13.71
N VAL A 284 14.02 -1.76 -13.43
CA VAL A 284 13.70 -0.44 -12.87
C VAL A 284 12.75 -0.63 -11.70
N LEU A 285 13.11 -0.10 -10.54
CA LEU A 285 12.18 0.07 -9.44
C LEU A 285 11.36 1.34 -9.67
N TYR A 286 10.06 1.22 -9.47
CA TYR A 286 9.17 2.33 -9.20
C TYR A 286 8.83 2.33 -7.72
N ALA A 287 8.96 3.49 -7.06
CA ALA A 287 8.70 3.64 -5.64
C ALA A 287 7.88 4.90 -5.40
N ALA A 288 6.75 4.77 -4.72
CA ALA A 288 5.90 5.87 -4.32
C ALA A 288 6.41 6.43 -2.99
N GLN A 289 6.66 7.73 -2.98
CA GLN A 289 6.90 8.50 -1.77
C GLN A 289 5.61 9.30 -1.53
N GLU A 290 4.86 8.95 -0.49
CA GLU A 290 3.41 9.19 -0.32
C GLU A 290 2.98 10.62 -0.69
N ASP A 291 3.49 11.61 0.03
CA ASP A 291 3.21 13.03 -0.20
C ASP A 291 3.93 13.66 -1.41
N VAL A 292 4.78 12.92 -2.12
CA VAL A 292 5.69 13.47 -3.14
C VAL A 292 5.30 13.00 -4.53
N GLY A 293 5.11 11.70 -4.72
CA GLY A 293 4.79 11.05 -5.98
C GLY A 293 5.69 9.85 -6.29
N VAL A 294 5.78 9.49 -7.57
CA VAL A 294 6.43 8.25 -8.00
C VAL A 294 7.84 8.49 -8.53
N TRP A 295 8.78 7.75 -7.95
CA TRP A 295 10.18 7.72 -8.35
C TRP A 295 10.47 6.56 -9.30
N ARG A 296 11.35 6.82 -10.26
CA ARG A 296 11.99 5.82 -11.11
C ARG A 296 13.44 5.64 -10.67
N VAL A 297 13.81 4.43 -10.28
CA VAL A 297 15.17 4.08 -9.82
C VAL A 297 15.70 2.92 -10.68
N PRO A 298 16.68 3.15 -11.58
CA PRO A 298 17.30 2.06 -12.33
C PRO A 298 17.97 1.04 -11.40
N LEU A 299 17.85 -0.25 -11.66
CA LEU A 299 18.50 -1.32 -10.91
C LEU A 299 19.71 -1.82 -11.69
N GLY A 300 20.90 -1.63 -11.13
CA GLY A 300 22.13 -2.18 -11.68
C GLY A 300 22.26 -3.68 -11.42
N ARG A 301 23.37 -4.28 -11.87
CA ARG A 301 23.67 -5.69 -11.55
C ARG A 301 23.74 -5.97 -10.04
N THR A 302 24.16 -4.97 -9.26
CA THR A 302 24.41 -5.13 -7.82
C THR A 302 24.07 -3.86 -7.02
N GLY A 303 23.13 -3.02 -7.47
CA GLY A 303 22.85 -1.79 -6.72
C GLY A 303 21.74 -0.91 -7.29
N LEU A 304 21.48 0.19 -6.60
CA LEU A 304 20.44 1.17 -6.89
C LEU A 304 21.04 2.34 -7.67
N GLY A 305 20.40 2.70 -8.78
CA GLY A 305 20.78 3.85 -9.60
C GLY A 305 20.26 5.17 -9.05
N LYS A 306 20.54 6.26 -9.77
CA LYS A 306 20.05 7.59 -9.39
C LYS A 306 18.51 7.67 -9.50
N PRO A 307 17.79 8.05 -8.43
CA PRO A 307 16.35 8.27 -8.47
C PRO A 307 15.97 9.46 -9.36
N VAL A 308 14.86 9.32 -10.08
CA VAL A 308 14.25 10.39 -10.89
C VAL A 308 12.76 10.43 -10.59
N LEU A 309 12.26 11.56 -10.11
CA LEU A 309 10.82 11.77 -9.89
C LEU A 309 10.13 11.83 -11.26
N VAL A 310 9.19 10.92 -11.51
CA VAL A 310 8.49 10.77 -12.80
C VAL A 310 7.02 11.18 -12.74
N GLU A 311 6.41 11.17 -11.57
CA GLU A 311 5.07 11.70 -11.31
C GLU A 311 5.08 12.44 -9.98
N ARG A 312 4.27 13.49 -9.88
CA ARG A 312 4.06 14.24 -8.62
C ARG A 312 2.63 14.06 -8.17
N VAL A 313 2.40 14.10 -6.87
CA VAL A 313 1.05 14.29 -6.33
C VAL A 313 0.57 15.73 -6.54
N ARG A 314 -0.74 15.96 -6.48
CA ARG A 314 -1.38 17.27 -6.66
C ARG A 314 -0.95 18.26 -5.58
N GLU A 315 -0.61 17.76 -4.40
CA GLU A 315 -0.19 18.49 -3.21
C GLU A 315 1.28 18.93 -3.28
N PHE A 316 2.05 18.40 -4.24
CA PHE A 316 3.49 18.66 -4.35
C PHE A 316 3.77 20.17 -4.44
N GLY A 317 4.57 20.67 -3.50
CA GLY A 317 4.97 22.07 -3.43
C GLY A 317 3.90 23.01 -2.85
N ALA A 318 2.76 22.50 -2.38
CA ALA A 318 1.72 23.30 -1.76
C ALA A 318 2.08 23.64 -0.31
N SER A 319 1.58 24.77 0.19
CA SER A 319 1.67 25.08 1.61
C SER A 319 0.71 24.20 2.39
N ALA A 320 1.15 23.64 3.51
CA ALA A 320 0.29 22.90 4.43
C ALA A 320 0.64 23.25 5.88
N THR A 321 -0.27 22.97 6.80
CA THR A 321 -0.09 23.18 8.24
C THR A 321 -0.33 21.87 8.97
N TYR A 322 0.64 21.48 9.80
CA TYR A 322 0.53 20.33 10.69
C TYR A 322 -0.27 20.71 11.94
N ASP A 323 -1.27 19.90 12.28
CA ASP A 323 -2.02 20.00 13.52
C ASP A 323 -1.53 18.92 14.51
N PRO A 324 -0.82 19.29 15.59
CA PRO A 324 -0.31 18.34 16.57
C PRO A 324 -1.39 17.69 17.44
N GLU A 325 -2.64 18.18 17.42
CA GLU A 325 -3.75 17.55 18.15
C GLU A 325 -4.35 16.37 17.39
N THR A 326 -4.37 16.46 16.07
CA THR A 326 -4.91 15.40 15.19
C THR A 326 -3.81 14.57 14.53
N GLU A 327 -2.56 15.04 14.56
CA GLU A 327 -1.41 14.45 13.84
C GLU A 327 -1.58 14.51 12.32
N GLU A 328 -2.34 15.50 11.83
CA GLU A 328 -2.74 15.61 10.41
C GLU A 328 -2.18 16.86 9.75
N CYS A 329 -1.93 16.75 8.44
CA CYS A 329 -1.52 17.87 7.61
C CYS A 329 -2.69 18.42 6.78
N THR A 330 -3.04 19.68 7.00
CA THR A 330 -4.04 20.37 6.17
C THR A 330 -3.36 21.19 5.09
N VAL A 331 -3.61 20.85 3.83
CA VAL A 331 -3.17 21.66 2.68
C VAL A 331 -3.93 22.99 2.65
N THR A 332 -3.20 24.10 2.62
CA THR A 332 -3.73 25.48 2.77
C THR A 332 -3.59 26.33 1.50
N GLY A 333 -2.95 25.80 0.45
CA GLY A 333 -2.69 26.55 -0.77
C GLY A 333 -2.47 25.65 -1.98
N THR A 334 -2.08 26.25 -3.10
CA THR A 334 -1.81 25.56 -4.36
C THR A 334 -0.38 25.79 -4.82
N SER A 335 0.20 24.88 -5.60
CA SER A 335 1.54 25.05 -6.15
C SER A 335 1.56 25.07 -7.68
N PRO A 336 2.37 25.94 -8.32
CA PRO A 336 2.71 25.77 -9.73
C PRO A 336 3.50 24.49 -10.01
N ALA A 337 4.08 23.87 -8.98
CA ALA A 337 4.83 22.62 -9.10
C ALA A 337 3.97 21.35 -8.96
N SER A 338 2.68 21.52 -8.62
CA SER A 338 1.71 20.45 -8.39
C SER A 338 1.67 19.43 -9.53
N GLY A 339 1.51 18.17 -9.14
CA GLY A 339 1.13 17.09 -10.04
C GLY A 339 -0.30 17.19 -10.53
N LYS A 340 -0.74 16.19 -11.29
CA LYS A 340 -2.05 16.20 -11.94
C LYS A 340 -2.86 14.94 -11.77
N HIS A 341 -2.20 13.80 -11.58
CA HIS A 341 -2.81 12.49 -11.77
C HIS A 341 -2.92 11.67 -10.48
N LEU A 342 -2.23 12.08 -9.42
CA LEU A 342 -2.27 11.42 -8.10
C LEU A 342 -2.60 12.48 -7.05
N THR A 343 -3.53 12.19 -6.15
CA THR A 343 -3.74 12.90 -4.89
C THR A 343 -2.97 12.13 -3.83
N ALA A 344 -2.20 12.84 -3.00
CA ALA A 344 -1.52 12.22 -1.88
C ALA A 344 -2.54 11.49 -0.97
N ASP A 345 -2.29 10.26 -0.55
CA ASP A 345 -1.01 9.56 -0.72
C ASP A 345 -0.87 8.76 -2.02
N ALA A 346 0.31 8.84 -2.63
CA ALA A 346 0.70 7.94 -3.71
C ALA A 346 1.11 6.59 -3.09
N GLU A 347 0.29 5.57 -3.31
CA GLU A 347 0.39 4.30 -2.59
C GLU A 347 0.79 3.13 -3.50
N GLY A 348 0.21 1.95 -3.29
CA GLY A 348 0.49 0.69 -3.97
C GLY A 348 0.68 0.83 -5.47
N LEU A 349 1.81 0.30 -5.94
CA LEU A 349 2.20 0.30 -7.34
C LEU A 349 2.21 -1.13 -7.87
N THR A 350 1.67 -1.34 -9.08
CA THR A 350 1.75 -2.63 -9.75
C THR A 350 1.86 -2.49 -11.26
N ILE A 351 2.35 -3.52 -11.97
CA ILE A 351 2.58 -3.44 -13.43
C ILE A 351 1.81 -4.52 -14.17
N ALA A 352 0.90 -4.09 -15.03
CA ALA A 352 0.25 -4.95 -16.00
C ALA A 352 1.12 -5.13 -17.24
N TYR A 353 1.51 -6.38 -17.52
CA TYR A 353 2.29 -6.75 -18.71
C TYR A 353 1.35 -7.25 -19.82
N ALA A 354 1.17 -6.46 -20.88
CA ALA A 354 0.35 -6.86 -22.02
C ALA A 354 1.10 -7.85 -22.93
N ARG A 355 0.35 -8.69 -23.66
CA ARG A 355 0.92 -9.72 -24.57
C ARG A 355 1.74 -9.15 -25.72
N ASN A 356 1.46 -7.90 -26.11
CA ASN A 356 2.20 -7.18 -27.15
C ASN A 356 3.52 -6.54 -26.62
N GLY A 357 3.82 -6.71 -25.33
CA GLY A 357 5.01 -6.14 -24.68
C GLY A 357 4.80 -4.73 -24.11
N ASP A 358 3.60 -4.16 -24.23
CA ASP A 358 3.27 -2.93 -23.52
C ASP A 358 3.18 -3.19 -22.01
N ARG A 359 3.54 -2.17 -21.25
CA ARG A 359 3.62 -2.22 -19.79
C ARG A 359 2.91 -1.01 -19.23
N THR A 360 1.93 -1.26 -18.37
CA THR A 360 1.10 -0.24 -17.75
C THR A 360 1.25 -0.37 -16.25
N LEU A 361 1.86 0.64 -15.64
CA LEU A 361 1.88 0.80 -14.20
C LEU A 361 0.51 1.32 -13.75
N ILE A 362 -0.02 0.74 -12.68
CA ILE A 362 -1.22 1.15 -11.98
C ILE A 362 -0.74 1.65 -10.62
N ALA A 363 -1.15 2.86 -10.23
CA ALA A 363 -0.83 3.47 -8.96
C ALA A 363 -2.12 3.77 -8.21
N SER A 364 -2.19 3.39 -6.94
CA SER A 364 -3.23 3.87 -6.05
C SER A 364 -3.00 5.36 -5.73
N SER A 365 -4.07 6.14 -5.88
CA SER A 365 -4.15 7.56 -5.54
C SER A 365 -5.10 7.64 -4.34
N GLN A 366 -4.54 7.41 -3.15
CA GLN A 366 -5.31 7.07 -1.96
C GLN A 366 -6.25 8.20 -1.55
N GLY A 367 -5.75 9.45 -1.54
CA GLY A 367 -6.53 10.62 -1.10
C GLY A 367 -7.69 11.03 -2.02
N ASP A 368 -7.83 10.43 -3.20
CA ASP A 368 -9.05 10.56 -4.00
C ASP A 368 -9.72 9.22 -4.35
N SER A 369 -9.26 8.12 -3.74
CA SER A 369 -9.79 6.75 -3.93
C SER A 369 -9.85 6.32 -5.41
N THR A 370 -8.84 6.73 -6.20
CA THR A 370 -8.74 6.36 -7.62
C THR A 370 -7.49 5.56 -7.93
N PHE A 371 -7.47 4.93 -9.11
CA PHE A 371 -6.31 4.20 -9.64
C PHE A 371 -5.85 4.83 -10.96
N SER A 372 -4.70 5.51 -10.92
CA SER A 372 -4.11 6.14 -12.10
C SER A 372 -3.18 5.20 -12.85
N THR A 373 -3.25 5.22 -14.18
CA THR A 373 -2.50 4.32 -15.05
C THR A 373 -1.49 5.03 -15.93
N PHE A 374 -0.29 4.46 -16.05
CA PHE A 374 0.84 5.04 -16.76
C PHE A 374 1.50 4.00 -17.64
N ARG A 375 1.69 4.33 -18.92
CA ARG A 375 2.57 3.53 -19.78
C ARG A 375 4.01 3.79 -19.36
N ILE A 376 4.75 2.71 -19.17
CA ILE A 376 6.18 2.72 -18.81
C ILE A 376 7.05 2.06 -19.88
N GLY A 377 8.38 2.07 -19.67
CA GLY A 377 9.34 1.38 -20.53
C GLY A 377 9.66 2.06 -21.88
N ARG A 378 8.80 2.97 -22.35
CA ARG A 378 9.04 3.86 -23.51
C ARG A 378 8.83 5.33 -23.10
N GLY A 379 9.37 5.68 -21.94
CA GLY A 379 9.06 6.91 -21.22
C GLY A 379 7.88 6.75 -20.27
N TRP A 380 7.62 7.80 -19.48
CA TRP A 380 6.48 7.92 -18.57
C TRP A 380 5.34 8.65 -19.28
N ARG A 381 4.16 8.04 -19.39
CA ARG A 381 2.99 8.69 -19.98
C ARG A 381 1.71 8.24 -19.29
N TYR A 382 1.00 9.18 -18.68
CA TYR A 382 -0.36 8.98 -18.18
C TYR A 382 -1.30 8.46 -19.30
N LEU A 383 -2.16 7.51 -18.94
CA LEU A 383 -3.12 6.89 -19.85
C LEU A 383 -4.56 7.22 -19.47
N ASP A 384 -4.95 6.86 -18.27
CA ASP A 384 -6.32 6.95 -17.77
C ASP A 384 -6.33 6.83 -16.23
N THR A 385 -7.48 7.11 -15.62
CA THR A 385 -7.76 6.79 -14.21
C THR A 385 -9.05 5.96 -14.13
N PHE A 386 -9.29 5.25 -13.04
CA PHE A 386 -10.56 4.57 -12.76
C PHE A 386 -10.84 4.49 -11.26
N GLU A 387 -12.11 4.30 -10.91
CA GLU A 387 -12.59 4.07 -9.54
C GLU A 387 -13.23 2.68 -9.47
N VAL A 388 -13.11 1.98 -8.34
CA VAL A 388 -13.87 0.77 -8.08
C VAL A 388 -15.13 1.15 -7.30
N GLU A 389 -16.29 1.13 -7.96
CA GLU A 389 -17.57 1.52 -7.37
C GLU A 389 -18.32 0.33 -6.74
N ASP A 390 -19.32 0.66 -5.93
CA ASP A 390 -20.29 -0.27 -5.39
C ASP A 390 -20.95 -1.13 -6.47
N SER A 391 -21.20 -2.39 -6.12
CA SER A 391 -21.88 -3.34 -6.97
C SER A 391 -22.81 -4.24 -6.16
N ALA A 392 -23.53 -5.12 -6.85
CA ALA A 392 -24.30 -6.17 -6.17
C ALA A 392 -23.42 -7.26 -5.52
N ALA A 393 -22.12 -7.29 -5.82
CA ALA A 393 -21.20 -8.33 -5.34
C ALA A 393 -20.34 -7.88 -4.15
N SER A 394 -20.03 -6.59 -4.08
CA SER A 394 -19.28 -5.91 -3.02
C SER A 394 -19.54 -4.41 -3.13
N ASP A 395 -19.31 -3.68 -2.05
CA ASP A 395 -19.01 -2.24 -2.07
C ASP A 395 -17.74 -1.91 -2.88
N GLY A 396 -17.50 -0.62 -3.05
CA GLY A 396 -16.39 -0.05 -3.78
C GLY A 396 -15.04 -0.21 -3.08
N VAL A 397 -14.08 0.60 -3.52
CA VAL A 397 -12.76 0.70 -2.88
C VAL A 397 -12.53 2.14 -2.48
N GLN A 398 -12.17 2.35 -1.22
CA GLN A 398 -11.77 3.65 -0.71
C GLN A 398 -10.41 3.54 -0.03
N HIS A 399 -9.65 4.63 -0.04
CA HIS A 399 -8.35 4.77 0.65
C HIS A 399 -7.42 3.56 0.49
N SER A 400 -7.30 3.01 -0.73
CA SER A 400 -6.48 1.82 -0.99
C SER A 400 -4.98 2.08 -0.81
N ASP A 401 -4.36 1.36 0.11
CA ASP A 401 -2.91 1.17 0.21
C ASP A 401 -2.39 0.30 -0.95
N GLY A 402 -2.42 -1.03 -0.83
CA GLY A 402 -1.79 -1.95 -1.78
C GLY A 402 -2.65 -2.35 -2.99
N ALA A 403 -1.97 -2.74 -4.08
CA ALA A 403 -2.60 -3.30 -5.27
C ALA A 403 -1.68 -4.28 -6.00
N ALA A 404 -2.26 -5.35 -6.56
CA ALA A 404 -1.52 -6.33 -7.35
C ALA A 404 -2.27 -6.74 -8.60
N VAL A 405 -1.56 -6.81 -9.73
CA VAL A 405 -2.14 -7.21 -11.02
C VAL A 405 -1.39 -8.37 -11.66
N VAL A 406 -2.14 -9.31 -12.21
CA VAL A 406 -1.61 -10.30 -13.17
C VAL A 406 -2.47 -10.30 -14.43
N THR A 407 -1.83 -10.26 -15.60
CA THR A 407 -2.49 -10.35 -16.91
C THR A 407 -2.56 -11.79 -17.44
N THR A 408 -2.10 -12.76 -16.64
CA THR A 408 -2.19 -14.18 -16.94
C THR A 408 -3.61 -14.66 -16.67
N PRO A 409 -4.27 -15.36 -17.60
CA PRO A 409 -5.60 -15.93 -17.36
C PRO A 409 -5.63 -16.88 -16.15
N LEU A 410 -6.54 -16.64 -15.20
CA LEU A 410 -6.71 -17.44 -13.98
C LEU A 410 -7.98 -18.29 -14.08
N GLY A 411 -7.96 -19.24 -15.03
CA GLY A 411 -9.11 -20.08 -15.32
C GLY A 411 -10.26 -19.30 -15.97
N ARG A 412 -11.49 -19.78 -15.75
CA ARG A 412 -12.71 -19.20 -16.32
C ARG A 412 -13.20 -17.96 -15.57
N ASP A 413 -12.83 -17.85 -14.30
CA ASP A 413 -13.30 -16.79 -13.40
C ASP A 413 -12.63 -15.46 -13.79
N TYR A 414 -11.33 -15.49 -14.13
CA TYR A 414 -10.58 -14.31 -14.61
C TYR A 414 -9.84 -14.59 -15.93
N PRO A 415 -10.54 -14.66 -17.08
CA PRO A 415 -9.97 -15.09 -18.35
C PRO A 415 -8.97 -14.09 -18.96
N ARG A 416 -8.92 -12.85 -18.47
CA ARG A 416 -7.93 -11.83 -18.86
C ARG A 416 -6.93 -11.49 -17.76
N GLY A 417 -7.01 -12.18 -16.63
CA GLY A 417 -6.26 -11.85 -15.43
C GLY A 417 -7.08 -11.05 -14.42
N LEU A 418 -6.42 -10.68 -13.33
CA LEU A 418 -7.03 -10.17 -12.10
C LEU A 418 -6.23 -8.97 -11.60
N LEU A 419 -6.94 -7.93 -11.18
CA LEU A 419 -6.44 -6.87 -10.28
C LEU A 419 -7.04 -7.12 -8.90
N VAL A 420 -6.20 -7.11 -7.86
CA VAL A 420 -6.61 -7.10 -6.46
C VAL A 420 -6.20 -5.76 -5.87
N THR A 421 -7.10 -5.14 -5.12
CA THR A 421 -6.85 -3.86 -4.42
C THR A 421 -7.21 -4.02 -2.96
N HIS A 422 -6.47 -3.33 -2.09
CA HIS A 422 -6.90 -3.06 -0.72
C HIS A 422 -8.17 -2.18 -0.74
N ASP A 423 -9.00 -2.31 0.27
CA ASP A 423 -10.09 -1.39 0.58
C ASP A 423 -10.02 -0.98 2.05
N GLY A 424 -9.68 0.29 2.26
CA GLY A 424 -9.43 0.90 3.57
C GLY A 424 -10.71 1.29 4.33
N GLU A 425 -11.87 1.27 3.67
CA GLU A 425 -13.17 1.51 4.32
C GLU A 425 -14.19 0.44 3.91
N ASN A 426 -13.93 -0.79 4.33
CA ASN A 426 -14.79 -1.90 3.95
C ASN A 426 -16.17 -1.80 4.60
N GLY A 427 -17.19 -1.81 3.74
CA GLY A 427 -18.58 -1.97 4.09
C GLY A 427 -19.07 -3.43 4.00
N PRO A 428 -20.33 -3.69 4.37
CA PRO A 428 -21.16 -2.80 5.19
C PRO A 428 -20.63 -2.71 6.63
N ASP A 429 -20.96 -1.60 7.31
CA ASP A 429 -20.60 -1.38 8.71
C ASP A 429 -20.99 -2.56 9.61
N VAL A 430 -20.04 -2.99 10.43
CA VAL A 430 -20.26 -3.96 11.50
C VAL A 430 -20.18 -3.22 12.82
N LEU A 431 -21.20 -3.36 13.66
CA LEU A 431 -21.23 -2.70 14.97
C LEU A 431 -20.60 -3.59 16.05
N ASP A 432 -19.95 -2.95 17.02
CA ASP A 432 -19.49 -3.58 18.25
C ASP A 432 -20.61 -3.78 19.29
N ALA A 433 -20.25 -4.17 20.50
CA ALA A 433 -21.19 -4.41 21.59
C ALA A 433 -21.87 -3.12 22.12
N ASP A 434 -21.23 -1.97 21.93
CA ASP A 434 -21.73 -0.65 22.35
C ASP A 434 -22.53 0.05 21.23
N GLY A 435 -22.53 -0.52 20.03
CA GLY A 435 -23.27 -0.04 18.86
C GLY A 435 -22.46 0.91 17.98
N GLU A 436 -21.14 0.99 18.17
CA GLU A 436 -20.24 1.81 17.37
C GLU A 436 -19.72 1.00 16.17
N VAL A 437 -19.43 1.69 15.06
CA VAL A 437 -18.91 1.05 13.84
C VAL A 437 -17.47 0.60 14.08
N ARG A 438 -17.20 -0.65 13.73
CA ARG A 438 -15.86 -1.25 13.77
C ARG A 438 -15.15 -0.93 12.46
N ALA A 439 -13.98 -0.30 12.54
CA ALA A 439 -13.12 -0.10 11.38
C ALA A 439 -12.74 -1.46 10.79
N SER A 440 -12.98 -1.64 9.50
CA SER A 440 -12.72 -2.90 8.82
C SER A 440 -12.12 -2.66 7.45
N THR A 441 -11.21 -3.54 7.07
CA THR A 441 -10.53 -3.52 5.78
C THR A 441 -10.56 -4.90 5.14
N ASN A 442 -10.45 -4.96 3.82
CA ASN A 442 -10.35 -6.22 3.07
C ASN A 442 -9.70 -6.03 1.70
N PHE A 443 -9.82 -7.03 0.82
CA PHE A 443 -9.37 -6.93 -0.57
C PHE A 443 -10.52 -7.13 -1.56
N LYS A 444 -10.55 -6.33 -2.62
CA LYS A 444 -11.52 -6.41 -3.73
C LYS A 444 -10.87 -6.94 -4.99
N PHE A 445 -11.57 -7.84 -5.69
CA PHE A 445 -11.05 -8.56 -6.86
C PHE A 445 -11.77 -8.06 -8.12
N VAL A 446 -11.03 -7.40 -9.00
CA VAL A 446 -11.53 -6.82 -10.25
C VAL A 446 -11.05 -7.65 -11.44
N ASP A 447 -12.00 -8.21 -12.20
CA ASP A 447 -11.71 -8.88 -13.47
C ASP A 447 -11.17 -7.87 -14.49
N LEU A 448 -9.99 -8.14 -15.07
CA LEU A 448 -9.36 -7.26 -16.06
C LEU A 448 -10.17 -7.08 -17.35
N ARG A 449 -11.27 -7.82 -17.57
CA ARG A 449 -12.26 -7.48 -18.61
C ARG A 449 -12.99 -6.16 -18.35
N ARG A 450 -13.06 -5.70 -17.10
CA ARG A 450 -13.71 -4.46 -16.69
C ARG A 450 -12.80 -3.24 -16.79
N ILE A 451 -11.48 -3.44 -16.85
CA ILE A 451 -10.49 -2.36 -16.92
C ILE A 451 -9.93 -2.26 -18.33
N THR A 452 -9.85 -1.03 -18.87
CA THR A 452 -9.21 -0.77 -20.16
C THR A 452 -7.74 -0.44 -19.96
N LEU A 453 -6.89 -1.46 -19.91
CA LEU A 453 -5.44 -1.29 -19.94
C LEU A 453 -5.00 -1.08 -21.40
N ARG A 454 -4.52 0.12 -21.73
CA ARG A 454 -4.17 0.52 -23.11
C ARG A 454 -2.75 0.18 -23.50
#